data_AF-A0A323UAF9-F1
#
_entry.id   AF-A0A323UAF9-F1
#
_cell.length_a   1.000
_cell.length_b   1.000
_cell.length_c   1.000
_cell.angle_alpha   90.00
_cell.angle_beta   90.00
_cell.angle_gamma   90.00
#
_symmetry.space_group_name_H-M   'P 1'
#
loop_
_entity.id
_entity.type
_entity.pdbx_description
1 polymer ?
#
loop_
_entity_poly.entity_id
_entity_poly.type
_entity_poly.pdbx_seq_one_letter_code
_entity_poly.pdbx_strand_id
1 'polypeptide(L)'
;MATRDQLYAKFGITAEAAQLFEVELGTLILCAKGLKNGWHVFPDAEAAQSALDQIDRSTLGNLFSSLKACVEINEDISDRFVSAVRARNRLNHGFFERNHLKIQTDEGRDAMIADLENLHDELFNAWQIASTMTTCAMQALEEACANEFSKPA
;
A
#
# COMPACT_ATOMS: atom_id res chain seq x y z
N MET A 1 -26.67 -8.11 15.10
CA MET A 1 -25.95 -7.52 16.24
C MET A 1 -24.56 -8.12 16.31
N ALA A 2 -23.58 -7.26 16.09
CA ALA A 2 -22.18 -7.57 16.10
C ALA A 2 -21.67 -7.91 17.50
N THR A 3 -20.86 -8.95 17.59
CA THR A 3 -20.07 -9.26 18.78
C THR A 3 -18.75 -8.46 18.75
N ARG A 4 -18.05 -8.39 19.89
CA ARG A 4 -16.71 -7.80 19.94
C ARG A 4 -15.71 -8.60 19.10
N ASP A 5 -15.86 -9.92 19.05
CA ASP A 5 -14.99 -10.77 18.23
C ASP A 5 -15.18 -10.51 16.74
N GLN A 6 -16.43 -10.35 16.28
CA GLN A 6 -16.71 -9.96 14.89
C GLN A 6 -16.11 -8.59 14.56
N LEU A 7 -16.22 -7.64 15.48
CA LEU A 7 -15.62 -6.31 15.33
C LEU A 7 -14.09 -6.39 15.24
N TYR A 8 -13.43 -7.13 16.15
CA TYR A 8 -11.98 -7.30 16.13
C TYR A 8 -11.51 -8.05 14.88
N ALA A 9 -12.25 -9.07 14.45
CA ALA A 9 -11.99 -9.78 13.20
C ALA A 9 -12.08 -8.84 12.00
N LYS A 10 -13.14 -8.02 11.91
CA LYS A 10 -13.27 -7.03 10.83
C LYS A 10 -12.17 -5.97 10.87
N PHE A 11 -11.75 -5.54 12.06
CA PHE A 11 -10.61 -4.64 12.21
C PHE A 11 -9.34 -5.28 11.63
N GLY A 12 -9.07 -6.55 11.96
CA GLY A 12 -7.95 -7.32 11.41
C GLY A 12 -7.97 -7.41 9.89
N ILE A 13 -9.12 -7.76 9.30
CA ILE A 13 -9.31 -7.80 7.83
C ILE A 13 -9.03 -6.43 7.19
N THR A 14 -9.50 -5.36 7.85
CA THR A 14 -9.27 -3.98 7.37
C THR A 14 -7.80 -3.59 7.47
N ALA A 15 -7.11 -4.02 8.53
CA ALA A 15 -5.69 -3.78 8.74
C ALA A 15 -4.82 -4.57 7.76
N GLU A 16 -5.21 -5.79 7.38
CA GLU A 16 -4.55 -6.56 6.32
C GLU A 16 -4.56 -5.79 4.99
N ALA A 17 -5.72 -5.29 4.55
CA ALA A 17 -5.81 -4.49 3.33
C ALA A 17 -4.89 -3.26 3.37
N ALA A 18 -4.79 -2.58 4.52
CA ALA A 18 -3.86 -1.46 4.70
C ALA A 18 -2.39 -1.89 4.56
N GLN A 19 -2.01 -3.01 5.19
CA GLN A 19 -0.64 -3.52 5.14
C GLN A 19 -0.25 -3.96 3.72
N LEU A 20 -1.15 -4.64 3.01
CA LEU A 20 -0.92 -5.04 1.62
C LEU A 20 -0.75 -3.81 0.72
N PHE A 21 -1.56 -2.77 0.91
CA PHE A 21 -1.37 -1.50 0.20
C PHE A 21 0.01 -0.87 0.46
N GLU A 22 0.48 -0.86 1.72
CA GLU A 22 1.82 -0.36 2.09
C GLU A 22 2.95 -1.15 1.39
N VAL A 23 2.84 -2.47 1.37
CA VAL A 23 3.80 -3.37 0.70
C VAL A 23 3.86 -3.09 -0.80
N GLU A 24 2.71 -2.93 -1.45
CA GLU A 24 2.68 -2.65 -2.89
C GLU A 24 3.30 -1.29 -3.23
N LEU A 25 3.05 -0.25 -2.43
CA LEU A 25 3.71 1.05 -2.64
C LEU A 25 5.22 0.96 -2.45
N GLY A 26 5.70 0.24 -1.43
CA GLY A 26 7.12 -0.01 -1.22
C GLY A 26 7.75 -0.72 -2.41
N THR A 27 7.08 -1.76 -2.90
CA THR A 27 7.51 -2.54 -4.07
C THR A 27 7.58 -1.69 -5.33
N LEU A 28 6.58 -0.85 -5.60
CA LEU A 28 6.59 0.09 -6.72
C LEU A 28 7.76 1.06 -6.67
N ILE A 29 8.06 1.61 -5.49
CA ILE A 29 9.22 2.51 -5.30
C ILE A 29 10.52 1.76 -5.58
N LEU A 30 10.64 0.51 -5.10
CA LEU A 30 11.83 -0.31 -5.33
C LEU A 30 12.01 -0.61 -6.82
N CYS A 31 10.94 -1.02 -7.52
CA CYS A 31 10.95 -1.23 -8.97
C CYS A 31 11.33 0.05 -9.73
N ALA A 32 10.73 1.20 -9.39
CA ALA A 32 11.04 2.47 -10.04
C ALA A 32 12.51 2.88 -9.84
N LYS A 33 13.05 2.69 -8.62
CA LYS A 33 14.48 2.93 -8.35
C LYS A 33 15.37 1.95 -9.12
N GLY A 34 15.01 0.67 -9.18
CA GLY A 34 15.76 -0.35 -9.92
C GLY A 34 15.80 -0.11 -11.43
N LEU A 35 14.69 0.37 -12.01
CA LEU A 35 14.63 0.81 -13.41
C LEU A 35 15.50 2.04 -13.62
N LYS A 36 15.30 3.10 -12.82
CA LYS A 36 16.00 4.38 -12.97
C LYS A 36 17.52 4.27 -12.83
N ASN A 37 17.99 3.39 -11.95
CA ASN A 37 19.41 3.20 -11.69
C ASN A 37 20.03 2.01 -12.44
N GLY A 38 19.25 1.30 -13.27
CA GLY A 38 19.77 0.17 -14.06
C GLY A 38 20.15 -1.07 -13.24
N TRP A 39 19.66 -1.22 -12.01
CA TRP A 39 19.99 -2.35 -11.11
C TRP A 39 19.53 -3.71 -11.66
N HIS A 40 18.59 -3.72 -12.59
CA HIS A 40 18.13 -4.90 -13.30
C HIS A 40 19.13 -5.41 -14.35
N VAL A 41 20.03 -4.53 -14.83
CA VAL A 41 21.09 -4.84 -15.80
C VAL A 41 22.42 -5.04 -15.09
N PHE A 42 22.79 -4.09 -14.24
CA PHE A 42 24.01 -4.09 -13.44
C PHE A 42 23.62 -4.10 -11.96
N PRO A 43 23.48 -5.29 -11.34
CA PRO A 43 23.02 -5.40 -9.97
C PRO A 43 23.91 -4.64 -8.99
N ASP A 44 23.28 -3.76 -8.21
CA ASP A 44 23.90 -3.06 -7.09
C ASP A 44 23.14 -3.43 -5.80
N ALA A 45 23.61 -4.50 -5.16
CA ALA A 45 22.94 -5.07 -3.99
C ALA A 45 22.98 -4.11 -2.79
N GLU A 46 24.04 -3.31 -2.63
CA GLU A 46 24.16 -2.36 -1.52
C GLU A 46 23.17 -1.21 -1.68
N ALA A 47 23.09 -0.64 -2.89
CA ALA A 47 22.12 0.42 -3.18
C ALA A 47 20.67 -0.08 -3.10
N ALA A 48 20.39 -1.30 -3.59
CA ALA A 48 19.07 -1.91 -3.49
C ALA A 48 18.66 -2.17 -2.04
N GLN A 49 19.56 -2.72 -1.20
CA GLN A 49 19.30 -2.93 0.22
C GLN A 49 19.08 -1.61 0.94
N SER A 50 19.90 -0.58 0.67
CA SER A 50 19.72 0.74 1.26
C SER A 50 18.37 1.37 0.91
N ALA A 51 17.90 1.17 -0.33
CA ALA A 51 16.58 1.61 -0.75
C ALA A 51 15.45 0.87 -0.03
N LEU A 52 15.58 -0.45 0.13
CA LEU A 52 14.63 -1.28 0.88
C LEU A 52 14.57 -0.84 2.35
N ASP A 53 15.72 -0.67 3.01
CA ASP A 53 15.78 -0.20 4.39
C ASP A 53 15.14 1.19 4.56
N GLN A 54 15.20 2.04 3.53
CA GLN A 54 14.54 3.35 3.53
C GLN A 54 13.01 3.21 3.38
N ILE A 55 12.55 2.28 2.56
CA ILE A 55 11.14 1.98 2.37
C ILE A 55 10.55 1.45 3.69
N ASP A 56 11.20 0.45 4.30
CA ASP A 56 10.70 -0.23 5.49
C ASP A 56 10.56 0.69 6.71
N ARG A 57 11.44 1.69 6.84
CA ARG A 57 11.38 2.68 7.93
C ARG A 57 10.41 3.84 7.66
N SER A 58 9.85 3.95 6.46
CA SER A 58 9.06 5.09 6.05
C SER A 58 7.60 4.99 6.53
N THR A 59 7.02 6.12 6.90
CA THR A 59 5.57 6.20 7.10
C THR A 59 4.87 6.08 5.75
N LEU A 60 3.62 5.59 5.73
CA LEU A 60 2.84 5.48 4.51
C LEU A 60 2.71 6.82 3.74
N GLY A 61 2.57 7.94 4.46
CA GLY A 61 2.57 9.27 3.83
C GLY A 61 3.90 9.61 3.13
N ASN A 62 5.03 9.21 3.73
CA ASN A 62 6.35 9.39 3.14
C ASN A 62 6.58 8.43 1.95
N LEU A 63 6.08 7.19 2.02
CA LEU A 63 6.09 6.26 0.89
C LEU A 63 5.34 6.85 -0.30
N PHE A 64 4.11 7.31 -0.10
CA PHE A 64 3.32 7.91 -1.17
C PHE A 64 4.00 9.15 -1.78
N SER A 65 4.57 10.02 -0.94
CA SER A 65 5.34 11.18 -1.42
C SER A 65 6.55 10.76 -2.26
N SER A 66 7.24 9.70 -1.85
CA SER A 66 8.40 9.13 -2.57
C SER A 66 7.99 8.50 -3.91
N LEU A 67 6.83 7.84 -3.94
CA LEU A 67 6.27 7.26 -5.17
C LEU A 67 5.98 8.36 -6.20
N LYS A 68 5.31 9.45 -5.81
CA LYS A 68 5.03 10.58 -6.71
C LYS A 68 6.28 11.25 -7.27
N ALA A 69 7.42 11.14 -6.59
CA ALA A 69 8.69 11.67 -7.07
C ALA A 69 9.36 10.76 -8.12
N CYS A 70 8.94 9.51 -8.23
CA CYS A 70 9.58 8.48 -9.06
C CYS A 70 8.68 7.92 -10.15
N VAL A 71 7.35 8.08 -10.04
CA VAL A 71 6.35 7.54 -10.96
C VAL A 71 5.34 8.63 -11.30
N GLU A 72 5.07 8.83 -12.59
CA GLU A 72 3.95 9.65 -13.03
C GLU A 72 2.64 8.89 -12.78
N ILE A 73 1.78 9.46 -11.94
CA ILE A 73 0.49 8.91 -11.57
C ILE A 73 -0.56 9.95 -11.94
N ASN A 74 -1.60 9.51 -12.65
CA ASN A 74 -2.71 10.40 -13.00
C ASN A 74 -3.45 10.89 -11.73
N GLU A 75 -4.20 11.98 -11.89
CA GLU A 75 -4.88 12.63 -10.75
C GLU A 75 -5.86 11.69 -10.05
N ASP A 76 -6.63 10.90 -10.81
CA ASP A 76 -7.60 9.94 -10.27
C ASP A 76 -6.97 8.88 -9.34
N ILE A 77 -5.84 8.28 -9.75
CA ILE A 77 -5.12 7.30 -8.92
C ILE A 77 -4.45 7.99 -7.73
N SER A 78 -3.87 9.18 -7.95
CA SER A 78 -3.29 9.99 -6.88
C SER A 78 -4.33 10.28 -5.78
N ASP A 79 -5.54 10.67 -6.14
CA ASP A 79 -6.62 10.99 -5.20
C ASP A 79 -7.09 9.75 -4.44
N ARG A 80 -7.19 8.59 -5.12
CA ARG A 80 -7.49 7.31 -4.46
C ARG A 80 -6.44 6.95 -3.44
N PHE A 81 -5.16 7.10 -3.76
CA PHE A 81 -4.07 6.81 -2.82
C PHE A 81 -4.04 7.81 -1.66
N VAL A 82 -4.32 9.10 -1.89
CA VAL A 82 -4.49 10.08 -0.81
C VAL A 82 -5.63 9.67 0.13
N SER A 83 -6.77 9.21 -0.40
CA SER A 83 -7.87 8.70 0.42
C SER A 83 -7.43 7.49 1.24
N ALA A 84 -6.77 6.51 0.62
CA ALA A 84 -6.30 5.32 1.30
C ALA A 84 -5.28 5.61 2.41
N VAL A 85 -4.35 6.56 2.20
CA VAL A 85 -3.43 7.05 3.23
C VAL A 85 -4.21 7.61 4.43
N ARG A 86 -5.27 8.39 4.19
CA ARG A 86 -6.14 8.91 5.25
C ARG A 86 -6.92 7.80 5.94
N ALA A 87 -7.46 6.83 5.19
CA ALA A 87 -8.18 5.68 5.71
C ALA A 87 -7.29 4.83 6.63
N ARG A 88 -6.06 4.52 6.20
CA ARG A 88 -5.06 3.80 7.01
C ARG A 88 -4.71 4.57 8.28
N ASN A 89 -4.50 5.88 8.17
CA ASN A 89 -4.23 6.71 9.34
C ASN A 89 -5.42 6.71 10.30
N ARG A 90 -6.66 6.79 9.80
CA ARG A 90 -7.86 6.71 10.62
C ARG A 90 -8.00 5.36 11.32
N LEU A 91 -7.73 4.26 10.62
CA LEU A 91 -7.76 2.90 11.16
C LEU A 91 -6.77 2.74 12.33
N ASN A 92 -5.50 3.07 12.09
CA ASN A 92 -4.42 2.78 13.04
C ASN A 92 -4.26 3.86 14.13
N HIS A 93 -4.58 5.12 13.82
CA HIS A 93 -4.51 6.23 14.78
C HIS A 93 -5.90 6.56 15.32
N GLY A 94 -6.33 5.81 16.34
CA GLY A 94 -7.44 6.19 17.21
C GLY A 94 -8.81 5.62 16.85
N PHE A 95 -8.90 4.56 16.03
CA PHE A 95 -10.20 3.93 15.75
C PHE A 95 -10.94 3.50 17.02
N PHE A 96 -10.28 2.75 17.91
CA PHE A 96 -10.90 2.32 19.17
C PHE A 96 -11.05 3.46 20.18
N GLU A 97 -10.10 4.40 20.22
CA GLU A 97 -10.18 5.59 21.07
C GLU A 97 -11.45 6.39 20.81
N ARG A 98 -11.75 6.70 19.53
CA ARG A 98 -12.95 7.45 19.14
C ARG A 98 -14.25 6.68 19.35
N ASN A 99 -14.18 5.36 19.47
CA ASN A 99 -15.34 4.48 19.57
C ASN A 99 -15.44 3.73 20.92
N HIS A 100 -14.70 4.16 21.95
CA HIS A 100 -14.60 3.48 23.24
C HIS A 100 -15.95 3.31 23.98
N LEU A 101 -16.90 4.21 23.74
CA LEU A 101 -18.29 4.08 24.25
C LEU A 101 -19.15 3.21 23.34
N LYS A 102 -19.03 3.37 22.01
CA LYS A 102 -19.83 2.63 21.02
C LYS A 102 -19.61 1.13 21.12
N ILE A 103 -18.39 0.69 21.39
CA ILE A 103 -18.08 -0.74 21.49
C ILE A 103 -18.87 -1.46 22.62
N GLN A 104 -19.40 -0.71 23.59
CA GLN A 104 -20.15 -1.26 24.73
C GLN A 104 -21.61 -1.58 24.40
N THR A 105 -22.15 -1.05 23.29
CA THR A 105 -23.53 -1.31 22.87
C THR A 105 -23.59 -2.09 21.58
N ASP A 106 -24.72 -2.72 21.35
CA ASP A 106 -24.98 -3.58 20.20
C ASP A 106 -25.03 -2.76 18.91
N GLU A 107 -25.80 -1.67 18.94
CA GLU A 107 -25.92 -0.70 17.85
C GLU A 107 -24.61 0.02 17.58
N GLY A 108 -23.82 0.29 18.63
CA GLY A 108 -22.54 0.93 18.52
C GLY A 108 -21.50 0.04 17.85
N ARG A 109 -21.50 -1.27 18.14
CA ARG A 109 -20.65 -2.24 17.43
C ARG A 109 -21.08 -2.44 15.99
N ASP A 110 -22.38 -2.49 15.71
CA ASP A 110 -22.89 -2.54 14.34
C ASP A 110 -22.41 -1.31 13.52
N ALA A 111 -22.47 -0.11 14.10
CA ALA A 111 -21.96 1.11 13.48
C ALA A 111 -20.42 1.10 13.28
N MET A 112 -19.68 0.51 14.23
CA MET A 112 -18.22 0.36 14.08
C MET A 112 -17.84 -0.63 12.99
N ILE A 113 -18.59 -1.73 12.83
CA ILE A 113 -18.38 -2.67 11.71
C ILE A 113 -18.62 -1.97 10.38
N ALA A 114 -19.73 -1.24 10.24
CA ALA A 114 -20.01 -0.49 9.01
C ALA A 114 -18.90 0.54 8.67
N ASP A 115 -18.32 1.20 9.69
CA ASP A 115 -17.17 2.09 9.49
C ASP A 115 -15.93 1.33 9.00
N LEU A 116 -15.66 0.14 9.54
CA LEU A 116 -14.56 -0.72 9.08
C LEU A 116 -14.81 -1.31 7.70
N GLU A 117 -16.06 -1.57 7.31
CA GLU A 117 -16.40 -1.96 5.94
C GLU A 117 -16.04 -0.86 4.94
N ASN A 118 -16.43 0.39 5.21
CA ASN A 118 -16.06 1.50 4.36
C ASN A 118 -14.53 1.70 4.27
N LEU A 119 -13.84 1.65 5.42
CA LEU A 119 -12.37 1.75 5.46
C LEU A 119 -11.72 0.60 4.67
N HIS A 120 -12.23 -0.62 4.84
CA HIS A 120 -11.74 -1.79 4.13
C HIS A 120 -11.91 -1.61 2.63
N ASP A 121 -13.07 -1.17 2.16
CA ASP A 121 -13.32 -1.01 0.73
C ASP A 121 -12.40 0.07 0.12
N GLU A 122 -12.18 1.19 0.81
CA GLU A 122 -11.21 2.20 0.38
C GLU A 122 -9.78 1.63 0.25
N LEU A 123 -9.32 0.92 1.29
CA LEU A 123 -7.97 0.36 1.36
C LEU A 123 -7.78 -0.78 0.35
N PHE A 124 -8.77 -1.65 0.22
CA PHE A 124 -8.75 -2.80 -0.68
C PHE A 124 -8.71 -2.35 -2.14
N ASN A 125 -9.53 -1.35 -2.51
CA ASN A 125 -9.49 -0.78 -3.86
C ASN A 125 -8.13 -0.15 -4.17
N ALA A 126 -7.53 0.58 -3.22
CA ALA A 126 -6.20 1.16 -3.41
C ALA A 126 -5.12 0.08 -3.52
N TRP A 127 -5.20 -0.97 -2.69
CA TRP A 127 -4.33 -2.14 -2.80
C TRP A 127 -4.44 -2.81 -4.18
N GLN A 128 -5.64 -3.07 -4.69
CA GLN A 128 -5.82 -3.69 -6.01
C GLN A 128 -5.19 -2.87 -7.14
N ILE A 129 -5.33 -1.54 -7.09
CA ILE A 129 -4.69 -0.64 -8.05
C ILE A 129 -3.17 -0.73 -7.93
N ALA A 130 -2.63 -0.61 -6.71
CA ALA A 130 -1.19 -0.67 -6.48
C ALA A 130 -0.61 -2.03 -6.93
N SER A 131 -1.27 -3.14 -6.60
CA SER A 131 -0.88 -4.49 -7.01
C SER A 131 -0.89 -4.69 -8.53
N THR A 132 -1.90 -4.11 -9.21
CA THR A 132 -1.94 -4.09 -10.68
C THR A 132 -0.75 -3.32 -11.24
N MET A 133 -0.45 -2.13 -10.70
CA MET A 133 0.71 -1.34 -11.11
C MET A 133 2.03 -2.09 -10.86
N THR A 134 2.16 -2.77 -9.72
CA THR A 134 3.34 -3.58 -9.39
C THR A 134 3.52 -4.71 -10.39
N THR A 135 2.44 -5.41 -10.72
CA THR A 135 2.45 -6.50 -11.72
C THR A 135 2.92 -5.98 -13.07
N CYS A 136 2.39 -4.85 -13.54
CA CYS A 136 2.83 -4.23 -14.78
C CYS A 136 4.32 -3.80 -14.73
N ALA A 137 4.78 -3.25 -13.60
CA ALA A 137 6.17 -2.85 -13.43
C ALA A 137 7.13 -4.05 -13.44
N MET A 138 6.74 -5.17 -12.81
CA MET A 138 7.51 -6.41 -12.82
C MET A 138 7.58 -7.02 -14.22
N GLN A 139 6.47 -7.05 -14.96
CA GLN A 139 6.44 -7.52 -16.35
C GLN A 139 7.38 -6.68 -17.24
N ALA A 140 7.32 -5.35 -17.11
CA ALA A 140 8.22 -4.46 -17.85
C ALA A 140 9.69 -4.68 -17.49
N LEU A 141 10.01 -4.99 -16.22
CA LEU A 141 11.36 -5.35 -15.78
C LEU A 141 11.84 -6.66 -16.42
N GLU A 142 11.01 -7.69 -16.44
CA GLU A 142 11.34 -8.98 -17.08
C GLU A 142 11.61 -8.81 -18.57
N GLU A 143 10.77 -8.05 -19.28
CA GLU A 143 10.94 -7.73 -20.70
C GLU A 143 12.21 -6.92 -20.96
N ALA A 144 12.51 -5.93 -20.11
CA ALA A 144 13.73 -5.12 -20.22
C ALA A 144 14.99 -5.99 -20.08
N CYS A 145 15.03 -6.87 -19.07
CA CYS A 145 16.11 -7.85 -18.92
C CYS A 145 16.24 -8.74 -20.17
N ALA A 146 15.14 -9.33 -20.66
CA ALA A 146 15.17 -10.22 -21.82
C ALA A 146 15.67 -9.53 -23.11
N ASN A 147 15.30 -8.26 -23.33
CA ASN A 147 15.67 -7.49 -24.51
C ASN A 147 17.15 -7.05 -24.51
N GLU A 148 17.79 -6.92 -23.35
CA GLU A 148 19.22 -6.60 -23.28
C GLU A 148 20.11 -7.80 -23.58
N PHE A 149 19.71 -9.02 -23.21
CA PHE A 149 20.45 -10.25 -23.53
C PHE A 149 20.31 -10.69 -25.00
N SER A 150 19.45 -10.05 -25.79
CA SER A 150 19.19 -10.38 -27.20
C SER A 150 19.81 -9.40 -28.22
N LYS A 151 20.54 -8.38 -27.78
CA LYS A 151 21.34 -7.51 -28.68
C LYS A 151 22.65 -8.21 -29.09
N PRO A 152 22.95 -8.37 -30.40
CA PRO A 152 24.23 -8.91 -30.85
C PRO A 152 25.38 -7.95 -30.52
N ALA A 153 26.54 -8.53 -30.16
CA ALA A 153 27.78 -7.82 -29.82
C ALA A 153 28.38 -7.04 -30.99
#